data_AF-A0A9E6W2I4-F1
#
_entry.id   AF-A0A9E6W2I4-F1
#
_cell.length_a   1.000
_cell.length_b   1.000
_cell.length_c   1.000
_cell.angle_alpha   90.00
_cell.angle_beta   90.00
_cell.angle_gamma   90.00
#
_symmetry.space_group_name_H-M   'P 1'
#
loop_
_entity.id
_entity.type
_entity.pdbx_description
1 polymer ?
#
loop_
_entity_poly.entity_id
_entity_poly.type
_entity_poly.pdbx_seq_one_letter_code
_entity_poly.pdbx_strand_id
1 'polypeptide(L)'
;QISQLNVDLAKAQEERDSVIIQLDTLTSRASAAEEERDRLSILLKKEKEKSAAAEKSLSETEEQLVVSKDQVKANLAEIESLKRDITALEETRKKLEKEVGDMAATLKSKDTEIGDLRDRSKELESRLADEEDRTNLAQKDLKDREIRLAELQTLYLQTQDKLSEQEKLSAAAQAQVNLLNNQIAALRQEIAKLNDALDASEAKDVEQKAQIADLGKRLNKALAAKVQELQQYRSEFFGKLKEVLKNRSGISIVGDRFVFQSEVLFDEGSADLGPQGKEDMAKFASTLVDISKDIPKDINWILRVDGHTDKRPINTARFPSNWELSIARALSVTKFLISQGVPPERLAPTGFGPYQPIDPRDDEIAYLRNRRIELKLTER
;
A
#
# COMPACT_ATOMS: atom_id res chain seq x y z
N GLN A 1 167.22 149.42 95.28
CA GLN A 1 167.38 147.96 95.15
C GLN A 1 166.29 147.15 95.88
N ILE A 2 165.05 147.65 96.01
CA ILE A 2 163.93 146.90 96.65
C ILE A 2 162.70 146.75 95.72
N SER A 3 162.60 147.56 94.65
CA SER A 3 161.43 147.53 93.74
C SER A 3 161.39 146.35 92.77
N GLN A 4 162.49 145.64 92.54
CA GLN A 4 162.56 144.58 91.51
C GLN A 4 162.09 143.20 92.02
N LEU A 5 162.21 142.92 93.34
CA LEU A 5 161.88 141.61 93.92
C LEU A 5 160.38 141.35 94.11
N ASN A 6 159.55 142.40 94.19
CA ASN A 6 158.09 142.24 94.31
C ASN A 6 157.40 141.90 92.99
N VAL A 7 158.04 142.17 91.84
CA VAL A 7 157.46 141.88 90.53
C VAL A 7 157.60 140.39 90.18
N ASP A 8 158.71 139.76 90.57
CA ASP A 8 158.97 138.36 90.24
C ASP A 8 158.13 137.38 91.09
N LEU A 9 157.77 137.75 92.33
CA LEU A 9 156.94 136.90 93.19
C LEU A 9 155.48 136.81 92.71
N ALA A 10 154.92 137.90 92.19
CA ALA A 10 153.55 137.91 91.66
C ALA A 10 153.41 137.01 90.43
N LYS A 11 154.45 136.94 89.59
CA LYS A 11 154.44 136.14 88.35
C LYS A 11 154.47 134.63 88.61
N ALA A 12 155.19 134.19 89.65
CA ALA A 12 155.26 132.78 90.03
C ALA A 12 153.95 132.26 90.66
N GLN A 13 153.16 133.14 91.31
CA GLN A 13 151.86 132.75 91.86
C GLN A 13 150.81 132.54 90.76
N GLU A 14 150.86 133.35 89.70
CA GLU A 14 149.94 133.24 88.56
C GLU A 14 150.17 131.95 87.75
N GLU A 15 151.43 131.52 87.58
CA GLU A 15 151.74 130.24 86.91
C GLU A 15 151.26 129.02 87.72
N ARG A 16 151.34 129.05 89.06
CA ARG A 16 150.88 127.93 89.89
C ARG A 16 149.38 127.72 89.78
N ASP A 17 148.60 128.81 89.82
CA ASP A 17 147.14 128.73 89.76
C ASP A 17 146.65 128.28 88.37
N SER A 18 147.40 128.59 87.30
CA SER A 18 147.15 128.07 85.95
C SER A 18 147.28 126.54 85.86
N VAL A 19 148.30 125.95 86.49
CA VAL A 19 148.56 124.50 86.44
C VAL A 19 147.50 123.71 87.21
N ILE A 20 147.00 124.23 88.34
CA ILE A 20 145.95 123.57 89.11
C ILE A 20 144.66 123.44 88.30
N ILE A 21 144.28 124.49 87.56
CA ILE A 21 143.09 124.48 86.70
C ILE A 21 143.20 123.43 85.58
N GLN A 22 144.40 123.25 85.01
CA GLN A 22 144.64 122.25 83.96
C GLN A 22 144.53 120.81 84.49
N LEU A 23 145.00 120.55 85.72
CA LEU A 23 144.92 119.22 86.33
C LEU A 23 143.47 118.82 86.62
N ASP A 24 142.65 119.76 87.08
CA ASP A 24 141.23 119.53 87.40
C ASP A 24 140.40 119.27 86.13
N THR A 25 140.74 119.95 85.02
CA THR A 25 140.11 119.71 83.72
C THR A 25 140.47 118.34 83.13
N LEU A 26 141.71 117.87 83.30
CA LEU A 26 142.11 116.54 82.83
C LEU A 26 141.44 115.41 83.63
N THR A 27 141.32 115.58 84.95
CA THR A 27 140.68 114.59 85.82
C THR A 27 139.18 114.45 85.49
N SER A 28 138.50 115.57 85.23
CA SER A 28 137.10 115.56 84.78
C SER A 28 136.93 114.86 83.41
N ARG A 29 137.88 115.00 82.48
CA ARG A 29 137.82 114.30 81.18
C ARG A 29 138.04 112.79 81.31
N ALA A 30 138.89 112.35 82.24
CA ALA A 30 139.11 110.92 82.47
C ALA A 30 137.87 110.21 83.02
N SER A 31 137.18 110.84 83.99
CA SER A 31 135.91 110.34 84.55
C SER A 31 134.82 110.24 83.48
N ALA A 32 134.67 111.24 82.62
CA ALA A 32 133.68 111.21 81.53
C ALA A 32 133.94 110.08 80.52
N ALA A 33 135.21 109.77 80.24
CA ALA A 33 135.57 108.68 79.33
C ALA A 33 135.30 107.28 79.92
N GLU A 34 135.45 107.10 81.23
CA GLU A 34 135.08 105.84 81.90
C GLU A 34 133.57 105.60 81.86
N GLU A 35 132.75 106.62 82.15
CA GLU A 35 131.29 106.51 82.04
C GLU A 35 130.84 106.14 80.62
N GLU A 36 131.46 106.73 79.60
CA GLU A 36 131.12 106.45 78.20
C GLU A 36 131.50 105.03 77.77
N ARG A 37 132.64 104.52 78.26
CA ARG A 37 133.06 103.13 78.01
C ARG A 37 132.08 102.13 78.65
N ASP A 38 131.66 102.37 79.88
CA ASP A 38 130.72 101.48 80.57
C ASP A 38 129.33 101.51 79.92
N ARG A 39 128.91 102.67 79.42
CA ARG A 39 127.68 102.81 78.64
C ARG A 39 127.74 102.01 77.32
N LEU A 40 128.87 102.06 76.61
CA LEU A 40 129.09 101.30 75.39
C LEU A 40 129.15 99.78 75.63
N SER A 41 129.74 99.35 76.75
CA SER A 41 129.76 97.95 77.18
C SER A 41 128.34 97.37 77.37
N ILE A 42 127.46 98.13 78.02
CA ILE A 42 126.05 97.73 78.23
C ILE A 42 125.31 97.65 76.90
N LEU A 43 125.49 98.63 76.00
CA LEU A 43 124.87 98.62 74.68
C LEU A 43 125.34 97.44 73.84
N LEU A 44 126.64 97.12 73.85
CA LEU A 44 127.20 95.97 73.15
C LEU A 44 126.60 94.65 73.66
N LYS A 45 126.44 94.51 74.98
CA LYS A 45 125.81 93.32 75.57
C LYS A 45 124.35 93.19 75.13
N LYS A 46 123.59 94.29 75.17
CA LYS A 46 122.19 94.32 74.75
C LYS A 46 122.03 93.98 73.27
N GLU A 47 122.95 94.43 72.41
CA GLU A 47 122.88 94.15 70.98
C GLU A 47 123.31 92.71 70.65
N LYS A 48 124.27 92.14 71.40
CA LYS A 48 124.58 90.71 71.33
C LYS A 48 123.40 89.83 71.76
N GLU A 49 122.69 90.20 72.82
CA GLU A 49 121.49 89.46 73.27
C GLU A 49 120.37 89.52 72.22
N LYS A 50 120.15 90.67 71.58
CA LYS A 50 119.21 90.77 70.44
C LYS A 50 119.64 89.95 69.23
N SER A 51 120.93 89.96 68.87
CA SER A 51 121.45 89.17 67.75
C SER A 51 121.24 87.68 68.00
N ALA A 52 121.55 87.19 69.21
CA ALA A 52 121.33 85.80 69.58
C ALA A 52 119.84 85.42 69.57
N ALA A 53 118.96 86.31 70.02
CA ALA A 53 117.51 86.11 69.94
C ALA A 53 117.02 86.07 68.48
N ALA A 54 117.52 86.95 67.62
CA ALA A 54 117.19 86.98 66.21
C ALA A 54 117.70 85.75 65.46
N GLU A 55 118.92 85.29 65.72
CA GLU A 55 119.48 84.04 65.17
C GLU A 55 118.66 82.81 65.59
N LYS A 56 118.25 82.75 66.86
CA LYS A 56 117.36 81.69 67.35
C LYS A 56 116.01 81.72 66.65
N SER A 57 115.41 82.91 66.53
CA SER A 57 114.14 83.11 65.83
C SER A 57 114.25 82.68 64.35
N LEU A 58 115.36 83.04 63.70
CA LEU A 58 115.63 82.69 62.32
C LEU A 58 115.74 81.17 62.17
N SER A 59 116.53 80.51 63.04
CA SER A 59 116.65 79.05 63.04
C SER A 59 115.32 78.34 63.26
N GLU A 60 114.48 78.82 64.19
CA GLU A 60 113.13 78.27 64.41
C GLU A 60 112.22 78.45 63.18
N THR A 61 112.29 79.60 62.51
CA THR A 61 111.52 79.84 61.27
C THR A 61 112.05 79.04 60.08
N GLU A 62 113.37 78.82 59.99
CA GLU A 62 113.98 77.98 58.96
C GLU A 62 113.56 76.51 59.13
N GLU A 63 113.53 76.02 60.37
CA GLU A 63 113.05 74.66 60.67
C GLU A 63 111.55 74.51 60.34
N GLN A 64 110.71 75.49 60.70
CA GLN A 64 109.30 75.51 60.30
C GLN A 64 109.12 75.62 58.77
N LEU A 65 110.00 76.35 58.08
CA LEU A 65 109.97 76.46 56.63
C LEU A 65 110.33 75.12 55.97
N VAL A 66 111.28 74.36 56.53
CA VAL A 66 111.62 73.01 56.05
C VAL A 66 110.43 72.07 56.24
N VAL A 67 109.83 72.04 57.43
CA VAL A 67 108.66 71.19 57.72
C VAL A 67 107.49 71.53 56.81
N SER A 68 107.16 72.82 56.66
CA SER A 68 106.07 73.25 55.77
C SER A 68 106.37 72.94 54.29
N LYS A 69 107.63 73.08 53.85
CA LYS A 69 108.05 72.71 52.49
C LYS A 69 107.90 71.22 52.24
N ASP A 70 108.25 70.38 53.21
CA ASP A 70 108.09 68.93 53.09
C ASP A 70 106.60 68.52 53.14
N GLN A 71 105.78 69.19 53.95
CA GLN A 71 104.33 69.01 53.94
C GLN A 71 103.71 69.39 52.58
N VAL A 72 104.14 70.52 51.99
CA VAL A 72 103.68 70.94 50.66
C VAL A 72 104.10 69.92 49.59
N LYS A 73 105.31 69.36 49.65
CA LYS A 73 105.72 68.29 48.73
C LYS A 73 104.88 67.03 48.90
N ALA A 74 104.58 66.62 50.14
CA ALA A 74 103.74 65.46 50.42
C ALA A 74 102.31 65.67 49.88
N ASN A 75 101.70 66.83 50.16
CA ASN A 75 100.39 67.20 49.63
C ASN A 75 100.40 67.28 48.10
N LEU A 76 101.48 67.77 47.47
CA LEU A 76 101.60 67.81 46.01
C LEU A 76 101.67 66.40 45.41
N ALA A 77 102.41 65.49 46.05
CA ALA A 77 102.47 64.08 45.63
C ALA A 77 101.12 63.39 45.77
N GLU A 78 100.37 63.67 46.85
CA GLU A 78 99.01 63.16 47.07
C GLU A 78 98.04 63.71 46.01
N ILE A 79 98.09 65.01 45.70
CA ILE A 79 97.30 65.62 44.63
C ILE A 79 97.60 64.96 43.28
N GLU A 80 98.86 64.69 42.96
CA GLU A 80 99.24 64.02 41.72
C GLU A 80 98.76 62.56 41.69
N SER A 81 98.75 61.85 42.82
CA SER A 81 98.14 60.51 42.92
C SER A 81 96.62 60.58 42.71
N LEU A 82 95.94 61.47 43.41
CA LEU A 82 94.49 61.66 43.30
C LEU A 82 94.08 62.08 41.89
N LYS A 83 94.87 62.91 41.20
CA LYS A 83 94.63 63.23 39.78
C LYS A 83 94.67 61.99 38.91
N ARG A 84 95.66 61.09 39.10
CA ARG A 84 95.73 59.83 38.35
C ARG A 84 94.54 58.94 38.65
N ASP A 85 94.13 58.83 39.91
CA ASP A 85 92.97 58.05 40.31
C ASP A 85 91.67 58.62 39.73
N ILE A 86 91.50 59.94 39.73
CA ILE A 86 90.37 60.61 39.09
C ILE A 86 90.34 60.29 37.59
N THR A 87 91.48 60.40 36.89
CA THR A 87 91.54 60.05 35.46
C THR A 87 91.18 58.59 35.21
N ALA A 88 91.68 57.65 36.03
CA ALA A 88 91.33 56.23 35.92
C ALA A 88 89.83 55.98 36.23
N LEU A 89 89.27 56.68 37.21
CA LEU A 89 87.84 56.62 37.54
C LEU A 89 86.97 57.23 36.44
N GLU A 90 87.41 58.30 35.79
CA GLU A 90 86.73 58.89 34.63
C GLU A 90 86.72 57.93 33.43
N GLU A 91 87.84 57.23 33.16
CA GLU A 91 87.91 56.22 32.11
C GLU A 91 87.00 55.01 32.40
N THR A 92 87.01 54.50 33.63
CA THR A 92 86.15 53.37 34.03
C THR A 92 84.68 53.77 34.01
N ARG A 93 84.33 54.97 34.50
CA ARG A 93 82.98 55.52 34.40
C ARG A 93 82.52 55.62 32.96
N LYS A 94 83.37 56.15 32.06
CA LYS A 94 83.05 56.24 30.62
C LYS A 94 82.82 54.86 29.99
N LYS A 95 83.58 53.85 30.41
CA LYS A 95 83.39 52.46 29.97
C LYS A 95 82.05 51.90 30.46
N LEU A 96 81.72 52.08 31.74
CA LEU A 96 80.45 51.63 32.32
C LEU A 96 79.25 52.36 31.72
N GLU A 97 79.34 53.68 31.48
CA GLU A 97 78.30 54.45 30.80
C GLU A 97 78.04 53.91 29.39
N LYS A 98 79.09 53.49 28.67
CA LYS A 98 78.97 52.82 27.38
C LYS A 98 78.30 51.45 27.50
N GLU A 99 78.75 50.60 28.43
CA GLU A 99 78.18 49.26 28.64
C GLU A 99 76.69 49.32 29.04
N VAL A 100 76.32 50.28 29.90
CA VAL A 100 74.91 50.54 30.27
C VAL A 100 74.11 51.03 29.07
N GLY A 101 74.69 51.89 28.22
CA GLY A 101 74.06 52.32 26.97
C GLY A 101 73.81 51.15 26.01
N ASP A 102 74.79 50.27 25.82
CA ASP A 102 74.69 49.09 24.95
C ASP A 102 73.66 48.08 25.51
N MET A 103 73.65 47.87 26.84
CA MET A 103 72.63 47.03 27.51
C MET A 103 71.23 47.63 27.39
N ALA A 104 71.07 48.94 27.57
CA ALA A 104 69.78 49.62 27.41
C ALA A 104 69.26 49.51 25.96
N ALA A 105 70.15 49.64 24.97
CA ALA A 105 69.81 49.42 23.57
C ALA A 105 69.39 47.96 23.30
N THR A 106 70.09 46.99 23.89
CA THR A 106 69.78 45.56 23.77
C THR A 106 68.44 45.23 24.44
N LEU A 107 68.18 45.76 25.65
CA LEU A 107 66.91 45.59 26.35
C LEU A 107 65.76 46.19 25.53
N LYS A 108 65.93 47.39 24.99
CA LYS A 108 64.92 48.01 24.11
C LYS A 108 64.63 47.13 22.87
N SER A 109 65.67 46.56 22.25
CA SER A 109 65.52 45.64 21.12
C SER A 109 64.81 44.34 21.52
N LYS A 110 65.07 43.82 22.72
CA LYS A 110 64.40 42.62 23.24
C LYS A 110 62.95 42.90 23.62
N ASP A 111 62.65 44.08 24.17
CA ASP A 111 61.29 44.50 24.46
C ASP A 111 60.46 44.64 23.18
N THR A 112 61.04 45.16 22.09
CA THR A 112 60.37 45.20 20.79
C THR A 112 60.13 43.79 20.24
N GLU A 113 61.12 42.90 20.33
CA GLU A 113 60.98 41.50 19.88
C GLU A 113 59.90 40.74 20.68
N ILE A 114 59.82 40.96 22.00
CA ILE A 114 58.77 40.41 22.86
C ILE A 114 57.40 40.99 22.49
N GLY A 115 57.33 42.27 22.16
CA GLY A 115 56.12 42.91 21.63
C GLY A 115 55.63 42.23 20.36
N ASP A 116 56.50 42.10 19.37
CA ASP A 116 56.20 41.46 18.08
C ASP A 116 55.78 39.99 18.26
N LEU A 117 56.46 39.24 19.13
CA LEU A 117 56.11 37.85 19.44
C LEU A 117 54.76 37.74 20.14
N ARG A 118 54.42 38.66 21.05
CA ARG A 118 53.10 38.70 21.70
C ARG A 118 51.99 38.99 20.70
N ASP A 119 52.21 39.93 19.80
CA ASP A 119 51.23 40.26 18.75
C ASP A 119 51.05 39.08 17.78
N ARG A 120 52.16 38.40 17.44
CA ARG A 120 52.08 37.18 16.62
C ARG A 120 51.38 36.02 17.34
N SER A 121 51.58 35.85 18.65
CA SER A 121 50.87 34.84 19.45
C SER A 121 49.37 35.10 19.41
N LYS A 122 48.94 36.35 19.65
CA LYS A 122 47.52 36.74 19.59
C LYS A 122 46.92 36.51 18.21
N GLU A 123 47.66 36.82 17.14
CA GLU A 123 47.21 36.56 15.78
C GLU A 123 47.03 35.07 15.51
N LEU A 124 47.97 34.23 15.97
CA LEU A 124 47.88 32.78 15.83
C LEU A 124 46.75 32.18 16.67
N GLU A 125 46.53 32.66 17.89
CA GLU A 125 45.41 32.27 18.75
C GLU A 125 44.07 32.59 18.09
N SER A 126 43.92 33.79 17.49
CA SER A 126 42.72 34.15 16.74
C SER A 126 42.49 33.25 15.53
N ARG A 127 43.55 32.97 14.74
CA ARG A 127 43.45 32.07 13.58
C ARG A 127 43.11 30.63 13.98
N LEU A 128 43.65 30.17 15.11
CA LEU A 128 43.36 28.84 15.64
C LEU A 128 41.90 28.75 16.06
N ALA A 129 41.39 29.75 16.78
CA ALA A 129 39.97 29.82 17.16
C ALA A 129 39.05 29.84 15.93
N ASP A 130 39.38 30.63 14.91
CA ASP A 130 38.63 30.66 13.65
C ASP A 130 38.62 29.29 12.94
N GLU A 131 39.76 28.59 12.89
CA GLU A 131 39.83 27.25 12.30
C GLU A 131 39.10 26.20 13.14
N GLU A 132 39.17 26.25 14.47
CA GLU A 132 38.38 25.40 15.37
C GLU A 132 36.88 25.58 15.10
N ASP A 133 36.40 26.82 15.00
CA ASP A 133 35.00 27.11 14.67
C ASP A 133 34.60 26.58 13.29
N ARG A 134 35.47 26.71 12.27
CA ARG A 134 35.22 26.14 10.94
C ARG A 134 35.16 24.61 10.97
N THR A 135 36.04 23.95 11.73
CA THR A 135 36.01 22.49 11.85
C THR A 135 34.77 22.00 12.60
N ASN A 136 34.36 22.70 13.66
CA ASN A 136 33.13 22.40 14.39
C ASN A 136 31.89 22.55 13.49
N LEU A 137 31.83 23.61 12.69
CA LEU A 137 30.75 23.80 11.71
C LEU A 137 30.76 22.70 10.65
N ALA A 138 31.92 22.34 10.10
CA ALA A 138 32.05 21.26 9.13
C ALA A 138 31.63 19.90 9.69
N GLN A 139 31.97 19.60 10.96
CA GLN A 139 31.53 18.39 11.64
C GLN A 139 30.01 18.35 11.83
N LYS A 140 29.40 19.48 12.17
CA LYS A 140 27.95 19.61 12.26
C LYS A 140 27.27 19.36 10.90
N ASP A 141 27.78 19.99 9.85
CA ASP A 141 27.27 19.81 8.47
C ASP A 141 27.41 18.36 8.00
N LEU A 142 28.52 17.69 8.34
CA LEU A 142 28.72 16.26 8.04
C LEU A 142 27.69 15.39 8.74
N LYS A 143 27.44 15.63 10.04
CA LYS A 143 26.42 14.91 10.79
C LYS A 143 25.02 15.10 10.21
N ASP A 144 24.68 16.33 9.82
CA ASP A 144 23.40 16.63 9.18
C ASP A 144 23.26 15.93 7.82
N ARG A 145 24.35 15.82 7.05
CA ARG A 145 24.38 15.06 5.79
C ARG A 145 24.24 13.55 6.03
N GLU A 146 24.89 12.99 7.04
CA GLU A 146 24.76 11.58 7.41
C GLU A 146 23.32 11.22 7.78
N ILE A 147 22.64 12.08 8.55
CA ILE A 147 21.22 11.91 8.89
C ILE A 147 20.37 11.89 7.61
N ARG A 148 20.56 12.86 6.71
CA ARG A 148 19.84 12.90 5.41
C ARG A 148 20.12 11.68 4.54
N LEU A 149 21.34 11.16 4.53
CA LEU A 149 21.69 9.95 3.79
C LEU A 149 20.97 8.73 4.36
N ALA A 150 20.88 8.59 5.69
CA ALA A 150 20.15 7.52 6.34
C ALA A 150 18.63 7.59 6.04
N GLU A 151 18.05 8.80 6.05
CA GLU A 151 16.66 9.04 5.66
C GLU A 151 16.40 8.66 4.19
N LEU A 152 17.28 9.11 3.28
CA LEU A 152 17.18 8.79 1.85
C LEU A 152 17.33 7.29 1.59
N GLN A 153 18.24 6.61 2.29
CA GLN A 153 18.40 5.16 2.18
C GLN A 153 17.16 4.42 2.66
N THR A 154 16.55 4.87 3.76
CA THR A 154 15.29 4.30 4.25
C THR A 154 14.17 4.50 3.24
N LEU A 155 14.04 5.70 2.68
CA LEU A 155 13.05 6.00 1.64
C LEU A 155 13.28 5.13 0.39
N TYR A 156 14.54 4.97 -0.04
CA TYR A 156 14.90 4.14 -1.18
C TYR A 156 14.46 2.68 -0.98
N LEU A 157 14.78 2.08 0.17
CA LEU A 157 14.36 0.71 0.49
C LEU A 157 12.83 0.57 0.51
N GLN A 158 12.12 1.53 1.11
CA GLN A 158 10.65 1.54 1.10
C GLN A 158 10.08 1.64 -0.32
N THR A 159 10.69 2.44 -1.19
CA THR A 159 10.25 2.54 -2.59
C THR A 159 10.55 1.27 -3.38
N GLN A 160 11.66 0.61 -3.09
CA GLN A 160 12.02 -0.66 -3.72
C GLN A 160 11.07 -1.78 -3.30
N ASP A 161 10.69 -1.84 -2.02
CA ASP A 161 9.70 -2.80 -1.52
C ASP A 161 8.33 -2.57 -2.15
N LYS A 162 7.87 -1.31 -2.22
CA LYS A 162 6.62 -0.95 -2.90
C LYS A 162 6.63 -1.31 -4.38
N LEU A 163 7.76 -1.10 -5.07
CA LEU A 163 7.91 -1.48 -6.47
C LEU A 163 7.83 -3.00 -6.65
N SER A 164 8.52 -3.77 -5.80
CA SER A 164 8.46 -5.24 -5.81
C SER A 164 7.04 -5.76 -5.56
N GLU A 165 6.29 -5.14 -4.65
CA GLU A 165 4.89 -5.48 -4.40
C GLU A 165 4.01 -5.16 -5.61
N GLN A 166 4.20 -3.99 -6.23
CA GLN A 166 3.47 -3.58 -7.43
C GLN A 166 3.77 -4.49 -8.63
N GLU A 167 5.02 -4.92 -8.81
CA GLU A 167 5.42 -5.88 -9.85
C GLU A 167 4.73 -7.24 -9.63
N LYS A 168 4.69 -7.75 -8.39
CA LYS A 168 3.97 -8.99 -8.06
C LYS A 168 2.47 -8.87 -8.35
N LEU A 169 1.84 -7.75 -7.96
CA LEU A 169 0.42 -7.49 -8.23
C LEU A 169 0.15 -7.40 -9.74
N SER A 170 1.02 -6.72 -10.49
CA SER A 170 0.91 -6.61 -11.94
C SER A 170 1.07 -7.98 -12.63
N ALA A 171 2.05 -8.78 -12.21
CA ALA A 171 2.26 -10.13 -12.72
C ALA A 171 1.06 -11.04 -12.42
N ALA A 172 0.50 -10.97 -11.20
CA ALA A 172 -0.71 -11.71 -10.83
C ALA A 172 -1.93 -11.27 -11.64
N ALA A 173 -2.12 -9.97 -11.85
CA ALA A 173 -3.19 -9.43 -12.69
C ALA A 173 -3.05 -9.91 -14.14
N GLN A 174 -1.84 -9.91 -14.70
CA GLN A 174 -1.58 -10.40 -16.06
C GLN A 174 -1.87 -11.91 -16.17
N ALA A 175 -1.48 -12.70 -15.16
CA ALA A 175 -1.81 -14.13 -15.11
C ALA A 175 -3.32 -14.35 -15.06
N GLN A 176 -4.06 -13.55 -14.27
CA GLN A 176 -5.52 -13.61 -14.19
C GLN A 176 -6.18 -13.25 -15.53
N VAL A 177 -5.70 -12.21 -16.22
CA VAL A 177 -6.19 -11.83 -17.56
C VAL A 177 -5.95 -12.96 -18.56
N ASN A 178 -4.77 -13.57 -18.57
CA ASN A 178 -4.47 -14.70 -19.45
C ASN A 178 -5.38 -15.90 -19.16
N LEU A 179 -5.65 -16.20 -17.90
CA LEU A 179 -6.57 -17.25 -17.50
C LEU A 179 -8.01 -16.96 -17.98
N LEU A 180 -8.50 -15.74 -17.76
CA LEU A 180 -9.83 -15.32 -18.22
C LEU A 180 -9.94 -15.38 -19.74
N ASN A 181 -8.91 -14.96 -20.47
CA ASN A 181 -8.88 -15.07 -21.94
C ASN A 181 -8.97 -16.53 -22.40
N ASN A 182 -8.25 -17.44 -21.74
CA ASN A 182 -8.35 -18.88 -22.02
C ASN A 182 -9.74 -19.43 -21.71
N GLN A 183 -10.36 -19.01 -20.59
CA GLN A 183 -11.73 -19.40 -20.24
C GLN A 183 -12.75 -18.86 -21.25
N ILE A 184 -12.62 -17.61 -21.69
CA ILE A 184 -13.48 -17.02 -22.73
C ILE A 184 -13.34 -17.79 -24.05
N ALA A 185 -12.12 -18.18 -24.43
CA ALA A 185 -11.90 -18.98 -25.63
C ALA A 185 -12.56 -20.37 -25.52
N ALA A 186 -12.46 -21.03 -24.37
CA ALA A 186 -13.11 -22.31 -24.11
C ALA A 186 -14.64 -22.20 -24.16
N LEU A 187 -15.22 -21.19 -23.50
CA LEU A 187 -16.67 -20.93 -23.52
C LEU A 187 -17.17 -20.63 -24.93
N ARG A 188 -16.40 -19.88 -25.75
CA ARG A 188 -16.74 -19.65 -27.16
C ARG A 188 -16.77 -20.95 -27.97
N GLN A 189 -15.84 -21.87 -27.74
CA GLN A 189 -15.86 -23.19 -28.38
C GLN A 189 -17.05 -24.04 -27.92
N GLU A 190 -17.41 -23.96 -26.65
CA GLU A 190 -18.56 -24.68 -26.09
C GLU A 190 -19.89 -24.16 -26.68
N ILE A 191 -20.04 -22.83 -26.76
CA ILE A 191 -21.19 -22.19 -27.42
C ILE A 191 -21.27 -22.60 -28.89
N ALA A 192 -20.15 -22.64 -29.62
CA ALA A 192 -20.14 -23.09 -31.01
C ALA A 192 -20.64 -24.53 -31.15
N LYS A 193 -20.16 -25.45 -30.30
CA LYS A 193 -20.64 -26.85 -30.27
C LYS A 193 -22.13 -26.97 -29.95
N LEU A 194 -22.63 -26.15 -29.02
CA LEU A 194 -24.05 -26.15 -28.66
C LEU A 194 -24.91 -25.63 -29.80
N ASN A 195 -24.46 -24.60 -30.53
CA ASN A 195 -25.17 -24.11 -31.72
C ASN A 195 -25.18 -25.17 -32.83
N ASP A 196 -24.05 -25.81 -33.13
CA ASP A 196 -24.00 -26.88 -34.13
C ASP A 196 -24.94 -28.05 -33.76
N ALA A 197 -25.00 -28.41 -32.47
CA ALA A 197 -25.90 -29.43 -31.97
C ALA A 197 -27.38 -29.02 -32.05
N LEU A 198 -27.68 -27.74 -31.78
CA LEU A 198 -29.03 -27.19 -31.90
C LEU A 198 -29.48 -27.20 -33.36
N ASP A 199 -28.66 -26.70 -34.28
CA ASP A 199 -28.94 -26.70 -35.72
C ASP A 199 -29.21 -28.12 -36.24
N ALA A 200 -28.40 -29.10 -35.80
CA ALA A 200 -28.61 -30.51 -36.14
C ALA A 200 -29.93 -31.08 -35.57
N SER A 201 -30.29 -30.68 -34.35
CA SER A 201 -31.57 -31.09 -33.73
C SER A 201 -32.77 -30.47 -34.45
N GLU A 202 -32.70 -29.19 -34.78
CA GLU A 202 -33.77 -28.50 -35.52
C GLU A 202 -33.97 -29.10 -36.91
N ALA A 203 -32.87 -29.40 -37.62
CA ALA A 203 -32.95 -30.10 -38.92
C ALA A 203 -33.63 -31.47 -38.80
N LYS A 204 -33.30 -32.23 -37.74
CA LYS A 204 -33.93 -33.53 -37.46
C LYS A 204 -35.41 -33.39 -37.12
N ASP A 205 -35.80 -32.37 -36.35
CA ASP A 205 -37.20 -32.10 -36.02
C ASP A 205 -38.02 -31.76 -37.26
N VAL A 206 -37.45 -31.00 -38.21
CA VAL A 206 -38.08 -30.72 -39.50
C VAL A 206 -38.27 -32.00 -40.31
N GLU A 207 -37.25 -32.87 -40.36
CA GLU A 207 -37.34 -34.17 -41.05
C GLU A 207 -38.41 -35.06 -40.44
N GLN A 208 -38.43 -35.20 -39.11
CA GLN A 208 -39.42 -36.01 -38.40
C GLN A 208 -40.84 -35.49 -38.60
N LYS A 209 -41.05 -34.17 -38.57
CA LYS A 209 -42.37 -33.56 -38.87
C LYS A 209 -42.81 -33.88 -40.29
N ALA A 210 -41.90 -33.85 -41.27
CA ALA A 210 -42.21 -34.23 -42.65
C ALA A 210 -42.58 -35.72 -42.76
N GLN A 211 -41.85 -36.61 -42.07
CA GLN A 211 -42.16 -38.04 -42.02
C GLN A 211 -43.52 -38.32 -41.37
N ILE A 212 -43.85 -37.66 -40.26
CA ILE A 212 -45.15 -37.78 -39.59
C ILE A 212 -46.28 -37.31 -40.53
N ALA A 213 -46.08 -36.20 -41.25
CA ALA A 213 -47.06 -35.71 -42.21
C ALA A 213 -47.28 -36.69 -43.37
N ASP A 214 -46.22 -37.32 -43.90
CA ASP A 214 -46.32 -38.36 -44.94
C ASP A 214 -47.04 -39.62 -44.43
N LEU A 215 -46.64 -40.13 -43.25
CA LEU A 215 -47.29 -41.26 -42.60
C LEU A 215 -48.78 -40.99 -42.35
N GLY A 216 -49.12 -39.80 -41.89
CA GLY A 216 -50.52 -39.38 -41.70
C GLY A 216 -51.32 -39.41 -43.00
N LYS A 217 -50.75 -38.94 -44.12
CA LYS A 217 -51.38 -39.03 -45.45
C LYS A 217 -51.58 -40.48 -45.89
N ARG A 218 -50.56 -41.34 -45.71
CA ARG A 218 -50.63 -42.76 -46.09
C ARG A 218 -51.66 -43.52 -45.27
N LEU A 219 -51.71 -43.27 -43.96
CA LEU A 219 -52.68 -43.89 -43.05
C LEU A 219 -54.10 -43.47 -43.42
N ASN A 220 -54.35 -42.18 -43.64
CA ASN A 220 -55.67 -41.70 -44.06
C ASN A 220 -56.11 -42.30 -45.39
N LYS A 221 -55.19 -42.45 -46.36
CA LYS A 221 -55.48 -43.11 -47.64
C LYS A 221 -55.82 -44.60 -47.46
N ALA A 222 -55.08 -45.32 -46.62
CA ALA A 222 -55.34 -46.73 -46.33
C ALA A 222 -56.68 -46.92 -45.60
N LEU A 223 -57.00 -46.04 -44.65
CA LEU A 223 -58.28 -46.07 -43.93
C LEU A 223 -59.46 -45.81 -44.88
N ALA A 224 -59.36 -44.81 -45.76
CA ALA A 224 -60.39 -44.51 -46.75
C ALA A 224 -60.66 -45.71 -47.69
N ALA A 225 -59.60 -46.39 -48.14
CA ALA A 225 -59.72 -47.59 -48.97
C ALA A 225 -60.45 -48.74 -48.25
N LYS A 226 -60.13 -48.98 -46.96
CA LYS A 226 -60.79 -50.02 -46.16
C LYS A 226 -62.26 -49.70 -45.88
N VAL A 227 -62.59 -48.43 -45.61
CA VAL A 227 -64.00 -48.01 -45.43
C VAL A 227 -64.81 -48.21 -46.71
N GLN A 228 -64.24 -47.88 -47.87
CA GLN A 228 -64.91 -48.07 -49.17
C GLN A 228 -65.16 -49.55 -49.48
N GLU A 229 -64.16 -50.41 -49.22
CA GLU A 229 -64.26 -51.87 -49.35
C GLU A 229 -65.42 -52.42 -48.50
N LEU A 230 -65.50 -52.03 -47.22
CA LEU A 230 -66.58 -52.40 -46.30
C LEU A 230 -67.97 -51.97 -46.79
N GLN A 231 -68.09 -50.75 -47.33
CA GLN A 231 -69.37 -50.23 -47.84
C GLN A 231 -69.87 -51.01 -49.06
N GLN A 232 -68.97 -51.45 -49.95
CA GLN A 232 -69.33 -52.21 -51.14
C GLN A 232 -69.87 -53.60 -50.78
N TYR A 233 -69.16 -54.35 -49.93
CA TYR A 233 -69.62 -55.66 -49.45
C TYR A 233 -70.95 -55.59 -48.73
N ARG A 234 -71.14 -54.56 -47.90
CA ARG A 234 -72.41 -54.33 -47.21
C ARG A 234 -73.56 -54.20 -48.22
N SER A 235 -73.34 -53.46 -49.31
CA SER A 235 -74.38 -53.19 -50.32
C SER A 235 -74.75 -54.42 -51.15
N GLU A 236 -73.77 -55.21 -51.60
CA GLU A 236 -73.99 -56.47 -52.33
C GLU A 236 -74.72 -57.51 -51.47
N PHE A 237 -74.32 -57.61 -50.20
CA PHE A 237 -74.93 -58.50 -49.22
C PHE A 237 -76.42 -58.16 -48.97
N PHE A 238 -76.74 -56.89 -48.70
CA PHE A 238 -78.13 -56.47 -48.47
C PHE A 238 -78.98 -56.62 -49.73
N GLY A 239 -78.41 -56.48 -50.92
CA GLY A 239 -79.08 -56.73 -52.20
C GLY A 239 -79.58 -58.17 -52.32
N LYS A 240 -78.69 -59.16 -52.14
CA LYS A 240 -79.02 -60.59 -52.23
C LYS A 240 -80.08 -61.01 -51.19
N LEU A 241 -79.96 -60.55 -49.94
CA LEU A 241 -80.96 -60.85 -48.91
C LEU A 241 -82.32 -60.20 -49.16
N LYS A 242 -82.33 -58.96 -49.66
CA LYS A 242 -83.57 -58.27 -50.02
C LYS A 242 -84.35 -59.03 -51.10
N GLU A 243 -83.65 -59.63 -52.07
CA GLU A 243 -84.27 -60.41 -53.13
C GLU A 243 -84.99 -61.66 -52.61
N VAL A 244 -84.36 -62.41 -51.70
CA VAL A 244 -84.94 -63.64 -51.11
C VAL A 244 -86.17 -63.36 -50.23
N LEU A 245 -86.23 -62.18 -49.60
CA LEU A 245 -87.27 -61.82 -48.63
C LEU A 245 -88.39 -60.93 -49.21
N LYS A 246 -88.29 -60.50 -50.47
CA LYS A 246 -89.21 -59.53 -51.11
C LYS A 246 -90.67 -60.00 -51.21
N ASN A 247 -90.92 -61.30 -51.30
CA ASN A 247 -92.23 -61.87 -51.63
C ASN A 247 -92.99 -62.46 -50.42
N ARG A 248 -92.65 -62.08 -49.18
CA ARG A 248 -93.30 -62.61 -47.97
C ARG A 248 -94.10 -61.56 -47.21
N SER A 249 -95.31 -61.95 -46.82
CA SER A 249 -96.15 -61.19 -45.88
C SER A 249 -95.54 -61.20 -44.48
N GLY A 250 -95.41 -60.03 -43.85
CA GLY A 250 -94.96 -59.91 -42.46
C GLY A 250 -93.48 -59.54 -42.26
N ILE A 251 -92.71 -59.39 -43.34
CA ILE A 251 -91.32 -58.90 -43.32
C ILE A 251 -91.28 -57.49 -43.92
N SER A 252 -90.64 -56.55 -43.24
CA SER A 252 -90.39 -55.19 -43.72
C SER A 252 -88.91 -54.88 -43.71
N ILE A 253 -88.43 -54.18 -44.74
CA ILE A 253 -87.03 -53.76 -44.84
C ILE A 253 -86.97 -52.26 -44.59
N VAL A 254 -86.26 -51.86 -43.52
CA VAL A 254 -86.08 -50.45 -43.15
C VAL A 254 -84.59 -50.16 -43.10
N GLY A 255 -84.08 -49.46 -44.12
CA GLY A 255 -82.65 -49.18 -44.25
C GLY A 255 -81.83 -50.46 -44.38
N ASP A 256 -81.00 -50.73 -43.37
CA ASP A 256 -80.10 -51.89 -43.25
C ASP A 256 -80.63 -52.97 -42.28
N ARG A 257 -81.93 -52.95 -41.98
CA ARG A 257 -82.56 -53.85 -41.01
C ARG A 257 -83.68 -54.66 -41.63
N PHE A 258 -83.72 -55.95 -41.30
CA PHE A 258 -84.84 -56.83 -41.60
C PHE A 258 -85.75 -56.92 -40.39
N VAL A 259 -86.98 -56.42 -40.53
CA VAL A 259 -87.97 -56.34 -39.45
C VAL A 259 -89.01 -57.45 -39.64
N PHE A 260 -89.12 -58.34 -38.66
CA PHE A 260 -90.09 -59.42 -38.59
C PHE A 260 -91.11 -59.11 -37.51
N GLN A 261 -92.40 -59.13 -37.85
CA GLN A 261 -93.45 -58.99 -36.85
C GLN A 261 -93.44 -60.20 -35.90
N SER A 262 -93.61 -59.95 -34.60
CA SER A 262 -93.50 -61.01 -33.60
C SER A 262 -94.55 -62.11 -33.78
N GLU A 263 -95.75 -61.77 -34.23
CA GLU A 263 -96.88 -62.69 -34.44
C GLU A 263 -96.63 -63.69 -35.58
N VAL A 264 -95.71 -63.36 -36.49
CA VAL A 264 -95.30 -64.27 -37.57
C VAL A 264 -94.28 -65.28 -37.08
N LEU A 265 -93.48 -64.88 -36.08
CA LEU A 265 -92.39 -65.70 -35.56
C LEU A 265 -92.77 -66.51 -34.32
N PHE A 266 -93.66 -65.99 -33.47
CA PHE A 266 -93.96 -66.52 -32.14
C PHE A 266 -95.47 -66.56 -31.92
N ASP A 267 -95.91 -67.50 -31.09
CA ASP A 267 -97.25 -67.48 -30.53
C ASP A 267 -97.42 -66.31 -29.53
N GLU A 268 -98.67 -65.90 -29.29
CA GLU A 268 -98.98 -64.79 -28.40
C GLU A 268 -98.42 -65.01 -26.98
N GLY A 269 -97.74 -64.00 -26.42
CA GLY A 269 -97.10 -64.09 -25.10
C GLY A 269 -95.94 -65.09 -24.99
N SER A 270 -95.57 -65.77 -26.08
CA SER A 270 -94.49 -66.75 -26.12
C SER A 270 -93.18 -66.17 -26.65
N ALA A 271 -92.07 -66.82 -26.28
CA ALA A 271 -90.76 -66.63 -26.89
C ALA A 271 -90.32 -67.87 -27.70
N ASP A 272 -91.19 -68.88 -27.82
CA ASP A 272 -90.91 -70.10 -28.57
C ASP A 272 -91.33 -69.89 -30.03
N LEU A 273 -90.42 -70.19 -30.98
CA LEU A 273 -90.69 -69.99 -32.41
C LEU A 273 -91.79 -70.95 -32.90
N GLY A 274 -92.81 -70.39 -33.52
CA GLY A 274 -93.87 -71.14 -34.18
C GLY A 274 -93.38 -71.86 -35.45
N PRO A 275 -94.15 -72.80 -36.01
CA PRO A 275 -93.77 -73.55 -37.21
C PRO A 275 -93.44 -72.65 -38.41
N GLN A 276 -94.27 -71.63 -38.65
CA GLN A 276 -94.06 -70.66 -39.74
C GLN A 276 -92.79 -69.82 -39.52
N GLY A 277 -92.59 -69.32 -38.29
CA GLY A 277 -91.39 -68.58 -37.92
C GLY A 277 -90.11 -69.37 -38.11
N LYS A 278 -90.11 -70.68 -37.81
CA LYS A 278 -88.98 -71.57 -38.08
C LYS A 278 -88.70 -71.70 -39.58
N GLU A 279 -89.73 -71.81 -40.42
CA GLU A 279 -89.53 -71.89 -41.87
C GLU A 279 -88.94 -70.60 -42.45
N ASP A 280 -89.41 -69.44 -42.00
CA ASP A 280 -88.90 -68.14 -42.42
C ASP A 280 -87.44 -67.92 -41.97
N MET A 281 -87.15 -68.26 -40.71
CA MET A 281 -85.79 -68.16 -40.16
C MET A 281 -84.82 -69.18 -40.77
N ALA A 282 -85.28 -70.36 -41.17
CA ALA A 282 -84.43 -71.37 -41.81
C ALA A 282 -83.95 -70.91 -43.19
N LYS A 283 -84.85 -70.29 -43.96
CA LYS A 283 -84.51 -69.72 -45.26
C LYS A 283 -83.58 -68.51 -45.10
N PHE A 284 -83.86 -67.62 -44.14
CA PHE A 284 -82.92 -66.54 -43.78
C PHE A 284 -81.53 -67.08 -43.43
N ALA A 285 -81.46 -68.10 -42.57
CA ALA A 285 -80.20 -68.73 -42.17
C ALA A 285 -79.43 -69.30 -43.36
N SER A 286 -80.10 -70.01 -44.26
CA SER A 286 -79.46 -70.59 -45.45
C SER A 286 -78.82 -69.51 -46.34
N THR A 287 -79.55 -68.43 -46.62
CA THR A 287 -79.03 -67.32 -47.41
C THR A 287 -77.90 -66.58 -46.69
N LEU A 288 -78.01 -66.38 -45.38
CA LEU A 288 -76.94 -65.80 -44.57
C LEU A 288 -75.66 -66.63 -44.62
N VAL A 289 -75.77 -67.96 -44.48
CA VAL A 289 -74.63 -68.88 -44.57
C VAL A 289 -74.00 -68.81 -45.95
N ASP A 290 -74.81 -68.80 -47.01
CA ASP A 290 -74.28 -68.77 -48.38
C ASP A 290 -73.56 -67.47 -48.70
N ILE A 291 -74.14 -66.31 -48.37
CA ILE A 291 -73.47 -65.03 -48.63
C ILE A 291 -72.26 -64.83 -47.71
N SER A 292 -72.29 -65.38 -46.48
CA SER A 292 -71.16 -65.26 -45.55
C SER A 292 -69.85 -65.84 -46.08
N LYS A 293 -69.92 -66.79 -47.04
CA LYS A 293 -68.76 -67.38 -47.72
C LYS A 293 -68.02 -66.37 -48.60
N ASP A 294 -68.75 -65.37 -49.12
CA ASP A 294 -68.21 -64.31 -49.98
C ASP A 294 -67.58 -63.17 -49.16
N ILE A 295 -67.83 -63.11 -47.84
CA ILE A 295 -67.31 -62.04 -46.98
C ILE A 295 -65.87 -62.39 -46.57
N PRO A 296 -64.89 -61.50 -46.82
CA PRO A 296 -63.51 -61.70 -46.39
C PRO A 296 -63.35 -61.99 -44.90
N LYS A 297 -62.44 -62.91 -44.55
CA LYS A 297 -62.22 -63.36 -43.17
C LYS A 297 -61.64 -62.28 -42.25
N ASP A 298 -61.00 -61.25 -42.81
CA ASP A 298 -60.46 -60.09 -42.09
C ASP A 298 -61.55 -59.10 -41.65
N ILE A 299 -62.77 -59.23 -42.16
CA ILE A 299 -63.92 -58.41 -41.74
C ILE A 299 -64.62 -59.08 -40.55
N ASN A 300 -64.60 -58.40 -39.40
CA ASN A 300 -65.19 -58.90 -38.15
C ASN A 300 -66.69 -58.55 -38.03
N TRP A 301 -67.47 -58.88 -39.06
CA TRP A 301 -68.92 -58.67 -39.05
C TRP A 301 -69.65 -59.57 -38.05
N ILE A 302 -70.77 -59.09 -37.52
CA ILE A 302 -71.71 -59.83 -36.69
C ILE A 302 -73.15 -59.48 -37.10
N LEU A 303 -74.07 -60.43 -36.96
CA LEU A 303 -75.50 -60.23 -37.08
C LEU A 303 -76.10 -60.04 -35.69
N ARG A 304 -76.58 -58.82 -35.44
CA ARG A 304 -77.33 -58.48 -34.25
C ARG A 304 -78.80 -58.83 -34.43
N VAL A 305 -79.35 -59.53 -33.45
CA VAL A 305 -80.76 -59.94 -33.38
C VAL A 305 -81.42 -59.12 -32.28
N ASP A 306 -82.20 -58.12 -32.67
CA ASP A 306 -82.77 -57.12 -31.77
C ASP A 306 -84.25 -57.46 -31.50
N GLY A 307 -84.58 -57.79 -30.26
CA GLY A 307 -85.95 -58.05 -29.82
C GLY A 307 -86.63 -56.80 -29.26
N HIS A 308 -87.89 -56.60 -29.62
CA HIS A 308 -88.70 -55.47 -29.15
C HIS A 308 -90.10 -55.91 -28.71
N THR A 309 -90.67 -55.18 -27.77
CA THR A 309 -92.08 -55.33 -27.34
C THR A 309 -92.86 -54.05 -27.61
N ASP A 310 -94.20 -54.13 -27.47
CA ASP A 310 -95.00 -52.92 -27.28
C ASP A 310 -94.89 -52.42 -25.83
N LYS A 311 -95.52 -51.27 -25.56
CA LYS A 311 -95.46 -50.58 -24.27
C LYS A 311 -96.37 -51.18 -23.17
N ARG A 312 -97.24 -52.14 -23.50
CA ARG A 312 -98.12 -52.78 -22.51
C ARG A 312 -97.24 -53.64 -21.59
N PRO A 313 -97.41 -53.55 -20.26
CA PRO A 313 -96.56 -54.29 -19.33
C PRO A 313 -96.89 -55.78 -19.38
N ILE A 314 -95.85 -56.62 -19.44
CA ILE A 314 -95.92 -58.05 -19.16
C ILE A 314 -95.33 -58.32 -17.77
N ASN A 315 -96.00 -59.14 -16.97
CA ASN A 315 -95.51 -59.60 -15.67
C ASN A 315 -95.98 -61.04 -15.44
N THR A 316 -95.22 -61.99 -15.96
CA THR A 316 -95.48 -63.43 -15.79
C THR A 316 -94.31 -64.07 -15.06
N ALA A 317 -94.50 -65.26 -14.49
CA ALA A 317 -93.41 -66.00 -13.85
C ALA A 317 -92.24 -66.30 -14.83
N ARG A 318 -92.53 -66.44 -16.13
CA ARG A 318 -91.53 -66.69 -17.18
C ARG A 318 -90.88 -65.40 -17.70
N PHE A 319 -91.65 -64.31 -17.76
CA PHE A 319 -91.20 -63.00 -18.24
C PHE A 319 -91.65 -61.90 -17.26
N PRO A 320 -90.82 -61.55 -16.27
CA PRO A 320 -91.13 -60.52 -15.27
C PRO A 320 -91.28 -59.10 -15.83
N SER A 321 -90.64 -58.81 -16.98
CA SER A 321 -90.82 -57.55 -17.70
C SER A 321 -90.67 -57.73 -19.22
N ASN A 322 -90.97 -56.65 -19.94
CA ASN A 322 -90.79 -56.59 -21.39
C ASN A 322 -89.32 -56.73 -21.82
N TRP A 323 -88.35 -56.42 -20.95
CA TRP A 323 -86.94 -56.69 -21.23
C TRP A 323 -86.70 -58.18 -21.36
N GLU A 324 -87.12 -58.99 -20.39
CA GLU A 324 -86.95 -60.45 -20.42
C GLU A 324 -87.68 -61.08 -21.59
N LEU A 325 -88.88 -60.60 -21.95
CA LEU A 325 -89.58 -61.08 -23.14
C LEU A 325 -88.80 -60.77 -24.42
N SER A 326 -88.32 -59.53 -24.55
CA SER A 326 -87.62 -59.09 -25.76
C SER A 326 -86.30 -59.83 -25.99
N ILE A 327 -85.48 -59.99 -24.94
CA ILE A 327 -84.22 -60.72 -25.03
C ILE A 327 -84.47 -62.22 -25.22
N ALA A 328 -85.50 -62.79 -24.59
CA ALA A 328 -85.83 -64.21 -24.76
C ALA A 328 -86.23 -64.50 -26.21
N ARG A 329 -87.03 -63.65 -26.84
CA ARG A 329 -87.40 -63.79 -28.26
C ARG A 329 -86.18 -63.67 -29.18
N ALA A 330 -85.32 -62.67 -28.96
CA ALA A 330 -84.07 -62.52 -29.71
C ALA A 330 -83.14 -63.73 -29.55
N LEU A 331 -83.05 -64.27 -28.33
CA LEU A 331 -82.26 -65.45 -28.03
C LEU A 331 -82.83 -66.71 -28.69
N SER A 332 -84.16 -66.87 -28.74
CA SER A 332 -84.81 -67.98 -29.43
C SER A 332 -84.52 -67.96 -30.93
N VAL A 333 -84.61 -66.80 -31.57
CA VAL A 333 -84.19 -66.63 -32.98
C VAL A 333 -82.72 -66.96 -33.14
N THR A 334 -81.85 -66.42 -32.28
CA THR A 334 -80.40 -66.68 -32.33
C THR A 334 -80.08 -68.16 -32.20
N LYS A 335 -80.64 -68.86 -31.20
CA LYS A 335 -80.44 -70.29 -31.00
C LYS A 335 -80.93 -71.11 -32.19
N PHE A 336 -82.02 -70.67 -32.82
CA PHE A 336 -82.52 -71.30 -34.03
C PHE A 336 -81.59 -71.07 -35.22
N LEU A 337 -81.09 -69.85 -35.45
CA LEU A 337 -80.10 -69.58 -36.50
C LEU A 337 -78.82 -70.41 -36.31
N ILE A 338 -78.37 -70.58 -35.06
CA ILE A 338 -77.24 -71.48 -34.73
C ILE A 338 -77.56 -72.92 -35.14
N SER A 339 -78.76 -73.42 -34.84
CA SER A 339 -79.14 -74.79 -35.23
C SER A 339 -79.27 -74.97 -36.75
N GLN A 340 -79.46 -73.89 -37.49
CA GLN A 340 -79.45 -73.86 -38.96
C GLN A 340 -78.04 -73.66 -39.57
N GLY A 341 -76.98 -73.61 -38.74
CA GLY A 341 -75.59 -73.57 -39.21
C GLY A 341 -74.94 -72.18 -39.25
N VAL A 342 -75.59 -71.15 -38.71
CA VAL A 342 -74.96 -69.82 -38.57
C VAL A 342 -73.94 -69.86 -37.42
N PRO A 343 -72.68 -69.44 -37.63
CA PRO A 343 -71.65 -69.50 -36.59
C PRO A 343 -72.03 -68.67 -35.35
N PRO A 344 -71.98 -69.23 -34.13
CA PRO A 344 -72.36 -68.51 -32.91
C PRO A 344 -71.58 -67.21 -32.68
N GLU A 345 -70.31 -67.15 -33.06
CA GLU A 345 -69.45 -65.98 -32.95
C GLU A 345 -69.87 -64.81 -33.85
N ARG A 346 -70.74 -65.08 -34.84
CA ARG A 346 -71.32 -64.08 -35.75
C ARG A 346 -72.71 -63.61 -35.29
N LEU A 347 -73.19 -64.00 -34.11
CA LEU A 347 -74.52 -63.66 -33.63
C LEU A 347 -74.48 -62.90 -32.30
N ALA A 348 -75.32 -61.87 -32.20
CA ALA A 348 -75.44 -61.07 -30.98
C ALA A 348 -76.92 -60.80 -30.66
N PRO A 349 -77.56 -61.57 -29.77
CA PRO A 349 -78.92 -61.30 -29.32
C PRO A 349 -78.95 -60.07 -28.40
N THR A 350 -79.85 -59.14 -28.67
CA THR A 350 -80.10 -57.96 -27.85
C THR A 350 -81.61 -57.83 -27.62
N GLY A 351 -82.03 -57.44 -26.43
CA GLY A 351 -83.42 -57.06 -26.14
C GLY A 351 -83.46 -55.57 -25.89
N PHE A 352 -84.49 -54.87 -26.35
CA PHE A 352 -84.68 -53.44 -26.12
C PHE A 352 -85.99 -53.12 -25.38
N GLY A 353 -86.80 -54.14 -25.05
CA GLY A 353 -88.13 -53.97 -24.48
C GLY A 353 -88.98 -52.98 -25.31
N PRO A 354 -89.74 -52.08 -24.66
CA PRO A 354 -90.56 -51.08 -25.32
C PRO A 354 -89.80 -49.79 -25.71
N TYR A 355 -88.51 -49.68 -25.39
CA TYR A 355 -87.77 -48.40 -25.38
C TYR A 355 -87.26 -47.93 -26.75
N GLN A 356 -87.54 -48.70 -27.80
CA GLN A 356 -87.27 -48.30 -29.19
C GLN A 356 -88.53 -48.56 -30.04
N PRO A 357 -89.61 -47.77 -29.89
CA PRO A 357 -90.80 -47.92 -30.72
C PRO A 357 -90.52 -47.42 -32.14
N ILE A 358 -90.95 -48.18 -33.15
CA ILE A 358 -90.96 -47.73 -34.55
C ILE A 358 -92.24 -46.98 -34.91
N ASP A 359 -93.29 -47.17 -34.12
CA ASP A 359 -94.55 -46.48 -34.25
C ASP A 359 -94.94 -45.88 -32.88
N PRO A 360 -94.88 -44.56 -32.71
CA PRO A 360 -95.13 -43.93 -31.42
C PRO A 360 -96.62 -43.84 -31.07
N ARG A 361 -97.52 -44.22 -31.99
CA ARG A 361 -98.97 -44.15 -31.76
C ARG A 361 -99.41 -45.14 -30.68
N ASP A 362 -100.60 -44.88 -30.17
CA ASP A 362 -101.20 -45.63 -29.07
C ASP A 362 -102.44 -46.41 -29.52
N ASP A 363 -102.24 -47.28 -30.50
CA ASP A 363 -103.28 -48.13 -31.08
C ASP A 363 -102.74 -49.56 -31.32
N GLU A 364 -103.64 -50.52 -31.57
CA GLU A 364 -103.24 -51.93 -31.76
C GLU A 364 -102.32 -52.11 -32.99
N ILE A 365 -102.44 -51.24 -34.00
CA ILE A 365 -101.56 -51.29 -35.18
C ILE A 365 -100.13 -50.92 -34.78
N ALA A 366 -99.96 -49.88 -33.97
CA ALA A 366 -98.66 -49.45 -33.45
C ALA A 366 -98.06 -50.52 -32.52
N TYR A 367 -98.89 -51.16 -31.70
CA TYR A 367 -98.42 -52.26 -30.84
C TYR A 367 -97.91 -53.45 -31.66
N LEU A 368 -98.67 -53.89 -32.67
CA LEU A 368 -98.24 -54.94 -33.61
C LEU A 368 -96.93 -54.59 -34.31
N ARG A 369 -96.78 -53.35 -34.75
CA ARG A 369 -95.53 -52.88 -35.40
C ARG A 369 -94.36 -52.85 -34.42
N ASN A 370 -94.60 -52.45 -33.17
CA ASN A 370 -93.54 -52.35 -32.16
C ASN A 370 -93.09 -53.73 -31.65
N ARG A 371 -93.98 -54.73 -31.61
CA ARG A 371 -93.63 -56.13 -31.32
C ARG A 371 -92.93 -56.75 -32.53
N ARG A 372 -91.61 -56.69 -32.57
CA ARG A 372 -90.82 -57.19 -33.72
C ARG A 372 -89.46 -57.77 -33.32
N ILE A 373 -88.86 -58.49 -34.27
CA ILE A 373 -87.44 -58.83 -34.28
C ILE A 373 -86.78 -58.07 -35.42
N GLU A 374 -85.71 -57.34 -35.14
CA GLU A 374 -84.87 -56.73 -36.17
C GLU A 374 -83.57 -57.50 -36.32
N LEU A 375 -83.19 -57.82 -37.55
CA LEU A 375 -81.89 -58.42 -37.86
C LEU A 375 -81.03 -57.37 -38.57
N LYS A 376 -79.86 -57.06 -38.01
CA LYS A 376 -78.94 -56.04 -38.51
C LYS A 376 -77.50 -56.54 -38.53
N LEU A 377 -76.77 -56.25 -39.60
CA LEU A 377 -75.33 -56.43 -39.64
C LEU A 377 -74.58 -55.24 -39.02
N THR A 378 -73.53 -55.53 -38.27
CA THR A 378 -72.57 -54.55 -37.75
C THR A 378 -71.17 -55.14 -37.69
N GLU A 379 -70.16 -54.31 -37.54
CA GLU A 379 -68.82 -54.76 -37.14
C GLU A 379 -68.78 -54.89 -35.62
N ARG A 380 -68.00 -55.87 -35.14
CA ARG A 380 -67.78 -56.13 -33.71
C ARG A 380 -66.86 -55.11 -33.06
#